data_AF-A0A0F9BF90-F1
#
_entry.id   AF-A0A0F9BF90-F1
#
_cell.length_a   1.000
_cell.length_b   1.000
_cell.length_c   1.000
_cell.angle_alpha   90.00
_cell.angle_beta   90.00
_cell.angle_gamma   90.00
#
_symmetry.space_group_name_H-M   'P 1'
#
loop_
_entity.id
_entity.type
_entity.pdbx_description
1 polymer ?
#
loop_
_entity_poly.entity_id
_entity_poly.type
_entity_poly.pdbx_seq_one_letter_code
_entity_poly.pdbx_strand_id
1 'polypeptide(L)'
;MTRAIDSPEPGFFRLKLTRGGPWMPAILYRPCPIEFEPETFQGVDRRYRLVAEIDGKLVDVHRVWTSGERITIAEYLYLTANHAWARQYAPHLPEANPRQSIDFLTLAPPEFA
;
A
#
# COMPACT_ATOMS: atom_id res chain seq x y z
N MET A 1 18.25 -9.69 4.17
CA MET A 1 17.87 -10.73 3.20
C MET A 1 17.36 -10.06 1.94
N THR A 2 18.06 -10.25 0.83
CA THR A 2 17.67 -9.69 -0.48
C THR A 2 16.56 -10.57 -1.08
N ARG A 3 15.44 -9.97 -1.48
CA ARG A 3 14.30 -10.68 -2.10
C ARG A 3 14.64 -11.09 -3.53
N ALA A 4 14.22 -12.27 -3.95
CA ALA A 4 14.30 -12.71 -5.35
C ALA A 4 13.30 -11.91 -6.19
N ILE A 5 13.76 -11.23 -7.25
CA ILE A 5 12.96 -10.27 -8.03
C ILE A 5 11.78 -10.96 -8.75
N ASP A 6 12.00 -12.20 -9.18
CA ASP A 6 11.11 -13.03 -9.99
C ASP A 6 10.12 -13.89 -9.19
N SER A 7 10.23 -13.89 -7.85
CA SER A 7 9.37 -14.68 -6.97
C SER A 7 8.63 -13.79 -5.95
N PRO A 8 7.63 -12.98 -6.39
CA PRO A 8 6.87 -12.13 -5.50
C PRO A 8 5.98 -12.94 -4.56
N GLU A 9 5.99 -12.56 -3.28
CA GLU A 9 5.27 -13.26 -2.22
C GLU A 9 4.23 -12.34 -1.56
N PRO A 10 3.10 -12.90 -1.07
CA PRO A 10 2.17 -12.15 -0.24
C PRO A 10 2.83 -11.50 0.98
N GLY A 11 2.21 -10.42 1.45
CA GLY A 11 2.59 -9.74 2.68
C GLY A 11 2.27 -8.25 2.67
N PHE A 12 2.68 -7.60 3.75
CA PHE A 12 2.49 -6.17 3.94
C PHE A 12 3.78 -5.42 3.66
N PHE A 13 3.63 -4.26 3.03
CA PHE A 13 4.74 -3.43 2.60
C PHE A 13 4.45 -1.96 2.89
N ARG A 14 5.52 -1.16 2.95
CA ARG A 14 5.45 0.30 2.82
C ARG A 14 6.32 0.78 1.68
N LEU A 15 5.90 1.84 1.00
CA LEU A 15 6.73 2.53 0.01
C LEU A 15 6.37 4.02 -0.05
N LYS A 16 7.27 4.82 -0.62
CA LYS A 16 7.00 6.22 -0.94
C LYS A 16 6.59 6.33 -2.40
N LEU A 17 5.55 7.12 -2.69
CA LEU A 17 5.14 7.39 -4.08
C LEU A 17 6.01 8.43 -4.75
N THR A 18 6.58 9.35 -3.97
CA THR A 18 7.48 10.41 -4.41
C THR A 18 8.69 10.50 -3.49
N ARG A 19 9.78 11.09 -3.99
CA ARG A 19 10.95 11.38 -3.16
C ARG A 19 10.55 12.39 -2.09
N GLY A 20 10.79 12.06 -0.82
CA GLY A 20 10.41 12.92 0.30
C GLY A 20 8.93 12.84 0.69
N GLY A 21 8.10 12.06 0.01
CA GLY A 21 6.70 11.85 0.38
C GLY A 21 6.51 10.97 1.62
N PRO A 22 5.27 10.90 2.15
CA PRO A 22 4.94 10.04 3.27
C PRO A 22 5.05 8.56 2.90
N TRP A 23 5.15 7.71 3.92
CA TRP A 23 5.06 6.26 3.75
C TRP A 23 3.62 5.85 3.45
N MET A 24 3.45 5.06 2.40
CA MET A 24 2.17 4.49 2.01
C MET A 24 2.07 3.02 2.42
N PRO A 25 0.93 2.58 2.95
CA PRO A 25 0.65 1.17 3.15
C PRO A 25 0.43 0.48 1.79
N ALA A 26 1.00 -0.71 1.64
CA ALA A 26 0.79 -1.57 0.49
C ALA A 26 0.63 -3.03 0.92
N ILE A 27 -0.10 -3.81 0.13
CA ILE A 27 -0.34 -5.23 0.37
C ILE A 27 -0.18 -6.01 -0.93
N LEU A 28 0.47 -7.17 -0.82
CA LEU A 28 0.45 -8.23 -1.83
C LEU A 28 -0.39 -9.38 -1.30
N TYR A 29 -1.38 -9.82 -2.06
CA TYR A 29 -2.27 -10.91 -1.64
C TYR A 29 -2.76 -11.72 -2.85
N ARG A 30 -3.32 -12.90 -2.59
CA ARG A 30 -3.99 -13.71 -3.61
C ARG A 30 -5.50 -13.56 -3.40
N PRO A 31 -6.26 -13.01 -4.36
CA PRO A 31 -7.70 -12.92 -4.23
C PRO A 31 -8.31 -14.33 -4.16
N CYS A 32 -9.37 -14.49 -3.38
CA CYS A 32 -10.12 -15.73 -3.36
C CYS A 32 -10.80 -15.92 -4.73
N PRO A 33 -10.63 -17.07 -5.40
CA PRO A 33 -11.13 -17.29 -6.76
C PRO A 33 -12.64 -17.54 -6.82
N ILE A 34 -13.36 -17.49 -5.69
CA ILE A 34 -14.79 -17.75 -5.67
C ILE A 34 -15.54 -16.50 -6.17
N GLU A 35 -15.60 -16.34 -7.49
CA GLU A 35 -16.78 -15.75 -8.11
C GLU A 35 -17.88 -16.82 -8.09
N PHE A 36 -18.88 -16.64 -7.22
CA PHE A 36 -20.12 -17.39 -7.34
C PHE A 36 -20.85 -16.87 -8.58
N GLU A 37 -20.68 -17.54 -9.72
CA GLU A 37 -21.72 -17.49 -10.76
C GLU A 37 -22.89 -18.35 -10.24
N PRO A 38 -24.05 -17.77 -9.91
CA PRO A 38 -25.16 -18.50 -9.29
C PRO A 38 -25.76 -19.58 -10.20
N GLU A 39 -25.44 -19.58 -11.50
CA GLU A 39 -26.11 -20.42 -12.49
C GLU A 39 -25.29 -21.64 -12.96
N THR A 40 -23.96 -21.61 -12.84
CA THR A 40 -23.08 -22.60 -13.49
C THR A 40 -22.30 -23.49 -12.53
N PHE A 41 -22.06 -23.07 -11.27
CA PHE A 41 -21.22 -23.79 -10.29
C PHE A 41 -19.86 -24.28 -10.83
N GLN A 42 -19.42 -23.77 -11.98
CA GLN A 42 -18.14 -24.13 -12.57
C GLN A 42 -17.10 -23.21 -11.96
N GLY A 43 -16.26 -23.77 -11.09
CA GLY A 43 -15.07 -23.09 -10.61
C GLY A 43 -14.20 -22.74 -11.81
N VAL A 44 -14.25 -21.49 -12.24
CA VAL A 44 -13.35 -20.99 -13.28
C VAL A 44 -11.97 -21.00 -12.64
N ASP A 45 -11.06 -21.85 -13.15
CA ASP A 45 -9.65 -21.91 -12.73
C ASP A 45 -8.91 -20.63 -13.13
N ARG A 46 -9.27 -19.53 -12.48
CA ARG A 46 -8.50 -18.29 -12.53
C ARG A 46 -7.33 -18.52 -11.60
N ARG A 47 -6.24 -19.06 -12.16
CA ARG A 47 -4.94 -19.20 -11.48
C ARG A 47 -4.68 -18.00 -10.58
N TYR A 48 -4.38 -18.27 -9.32
CA TYR A 48 -4.11 -17.33 -8.23
C TYR A 48 -3.01 -16.31 -8.58
N ARG A 49 -3.35 -15.29 -9.37
CA ARG A 49 -2.42 -14.20 -9.65
C ARG A 49 -2.29 -13.36 -8.39
N LEU A 50 -1.05 -13.07 -8.01
CA LEU A 50 -0.78 -12.13 -6.95
C LEU A 50 -1.34 -10.77 -7.39
N VAL A 51 -2.02 -10.10 -6.47
CA VAL A 51 -2.55 -8.76 -6.63
C VAL A 51 -1.82 -7.84 -5.67
N ALA A 52 -1.62 -6.61 -6.09
CA ALA A 52 -0.98 -5.58 -5.31
C ALA A 52 -1.88 -4.37 -5.16
N GLU A 53 -1.92 -3.83 -3.95
CA GLU A 53 -2.61 -2.58 -3.66
C GLU A 53 -1.70 -1.62 -2.91
N ILE A 54 -1.85 -0.33 -3.19
CA ILE A 54 -1.29 0.76 -2.40
C ILE A 54 -2.45 1.65 -1.98
N ASP A 55 -2.68 1.77 -0.68
CA ASP A 55 -3.80 2.55 -0.13
C ASP A 55 -5.15 2.19 -0.78
N GLY A 56 -5.40 0.89 -0.94
CA GLY A 56 -6.63 0.34 -1.55
C GLY A 56 -6.73 0.50 -3.08
N LYS A 57 -5.71 1.03 -3.75
CA LYS A 57 -5.68 1.15 -5.22
C LYS A 57 -4.84 0.04 -5.82
N LEU A 58 -5.41 -0.68 -6.78
CA LEU A 58 -4.71 -1.72 -7.54
C LEU A 58 -3.51 -1.14 -8.29
N VAL A 59 -2.37 -1.83 -8.18
CA VAL A 59 -1.13 -1.48 -8.86
C VAL A 59 -0.43 -2.73 -9.40
N ASP A 60 0.63 -2.51 -10.17
CA ASP A 60 1.52 -3.59 -10.58
C ASP A 60 2.22 -4.26 -9.38
N VAL A 61 2.32 -5.59 -9.42
CA VAL A 61 2.93 -6.40 -8.36
C VAL A 61 4.40 -6.10 -8.16
N HIS A 62 5.15 -5.97 -9.27
CA HIS A 62 6.58 -5.73 -9.19
C HIS A 62 6.87 -4.37 -8.57
N ARG A 63 6.02 -3.35 -8.80
CA ARG A 63 6.14 -2.05 -8.14
C ARG A 63 6.21 -2.15 -6.61
N VAL A 64 5.36 -2.97 -5.99
CA VAL A 64 5.37 -3.17 -4.53
C VAL A 64 6.49 -4.11 -4.11
N TRP A 65 6.72 -5.18 -4.87
CA TRP A 65 7.71 -6.20 -4.53
C TRP A 65 9.16 -5.69 -4.56
N THR A 66 9.53 -4.91 -5.58
CA THR A 66 10.92 -4.44 -5.77
C THR A 66 11.23 -3.21 -4.94
N SER A 67 10.27 -2.30 -4.80
CA SER A 67 10.50 -0.97 -4.22
C SER A 67 9.96 -0.83 -2.80
N GLY A 68 9.04 -1.70 -2.38
CA GLY A 68 8.45 -1.67 -1.05
C GLY A 68 9.34 -2.34 -0.01
N GLU A 69 9.31 -1.83 1.21
CA GLU A 69 9.90 -2.43 2.40
C GLU A 69 8.86 -3.32 3.09
N ARG A 70 9.19 -4.55 3.45
CA ARG A 70 8.25 -5.42 4.21
C ARG A 70 8.00 -4.83 5.59
N ILE A 71 6.75 -4.86 6.03
CA ILE A 71 6.31 -4.39 7.35
C ILE A 71 5.41 -5.42 8.02
N THR A 72 5.13 -5.22 9.30
CA THR A 72 4.15 -6.00 10.04
C THR A 72 2.71 -5.60 9.69
N ILE A 73 1.75 -6.47 10.00
CA ILE A 73 0.32 -6.15 9.86
C ILE A 73 -0.08 -4.95 10.72
N ALA A 74 0.50 -4.80 11.92
CA ALA A 74 0.20 -3.70 12.81
C ALA A 74 0.62 -2.35 12.20
N GLU A 75 1.80 -2.28 11.60
CA GLU A 75 2.26 -1.08 10.87
C GLU A 75 1.39 -0.78 9.65
N TYR A 76 0.99 -1.80 8.90
CA TYR A 76 0.09 -1.64 7.76
C TYR A 76 -1.26 -1.05 8.17
N LEU A 77 -1.87 -1.59 9.25
CA LEU A 77 -3.14 -1.11 9.78
C LEU A 77 -3.02 0.32 10.31
N TYR A 78 -1.94 0.62 11.03
CA TYR A 78 -1.65 1.97 11.51
C TYR A 78 -1.55 2.97 10.36
N LEU A 79 -0.74 2.68 9.34
CA LEU A 79 -0.60 3.56 8.17
C LEU A 79 -1.93 3.75 7.44
N THR A 80 -2.70 2.67 7.26
CA THR A 80 -4.02 2.73 6.63
C THR A 80 -4.98 3.64 7.40
N ALA A 81 -5.05 3.47 8.73
CA ALA A 81 -5.89 4.29 9.59
C ALA A 81 -5.43 5.75 9.62
N ASN A 82 -4.12 6.00 9.70
CA ASN A 82 -3.55 7.35 9.71
C ASN A 82 -3.85 8.11 8.41
N HIS A 83 -3.69 7.44 7.26
CA HIS A 83 -4.01 8.02 5.95
C HIS A 83 -5.52 8.29 5.78
N ALA A 84 -6.37 7.40 6.31
CA ALA A 84 -7.81 7.63 6.31
C ALA A 84 -8.19 8.84 7.19
N TRP A 85 -7.62 8.93 8.40
CA TRP A 85 -7.82 10.06 9.30
C TRP A 85 -7.34 11.38 8.69
N ALA A 86 -6.14 11.41 8.11
CA ALA A 86 -5.58 12.62 7.50
C ALA A 86 -6.47 13.12 6.35
N ARG A 87 -6.98 12.23 5.50
CA ARG A 87 -7.92 12.59 4.43
C ARG A 87 -9.21 13.21 4.97
N GLN A 88 -9.70 12.76 6.12
CA GLN A 88 -10.97 13.21 6.70
C GLN A 88 -10.82 14.49 7.53
N TYR A 89 -9.77 14.59 8.34
CA TYR A 89 -9.67 15.61 9.38
C TYR A 89 -8.53 16.61 9.17
N ALA A 90 -7.51 16.26 8.38
CA ALA A 90 -6.31 17.08 8.19
C ALA A 90 -5.81 17.03 6.72
N PRO A 91 -6.62 17.50 5.76
CA PRO A 91 -6.33 17.33 4.33
C PRO A 91 -5.10 18.10 3.83
N HIS A 92 -4.57 19.02 4.64
CA HIS A 92 -3.33 19.76 4.35
C HIS A 92 -2.07 18.95 4.67
N LEU A 93 -2.19 17.85 5.44
CA LEU A 93 -1.05 17.00 5.76
C LEU A 93 -0.59 16.20 4.54
N PRO A 94 0.72 15.90 4.43
CA PRO A 94 1.26 15.08 3.34
C PRO A 94 0.58 13.72 3.20
N GLU A 95 0.17 13.11 4.32
CA GLU A 95 -0.53 11.83 4.37
C GLU A 95 -1.88 11.89 3.65
N ALA A 96 -2.54 13.05 3.59
CA ALA A 96 -3.75 13.19 2.79
C ALA A 96 -3.46 13.28 1.28
N ASN A 97 -2.28 13.80 0.90
CA ASN A 97 -1.86 14.03 -0.49
C ASN A 97 -0.52 13.35 -0.82
N PRO A 98 -0.45 12.01 -0.79
CA PRO A 98 0.83 11.28 -0.82
C PRO A 98 1.60 11.32 -2.14
N ARG A 99 1.00 11.90 -3.20
CA ARG A 99 1.68 12.15 -4.48
C ARG A 99 2.33 13.53 -4.53
N GLN A 100 2.11 14.38 -3.54
CA GLN A 100 2.82 15.64 -3.41
C GLN A 100 4.10 15.42 -2.61
N SER A 101 5.20 16.04 -3.04
CA SER A 101 6.41 16.08 -2.23
C SER A 101 6.13 16.93 -1.00
N ILE A 102 6.71 16.53 0.14
CA ILE A 102 6.73 17.38 1.32
C ILE A 102 7.63 18.59 1.01
N ASP A 103 7.10 19.79 1.20
CA ASP A 103 7.88 21.03 1.11
C ASP A 103 8.43 21.38 2.50
N PHE A 104 9.73 21.15 2.67
CA PHE A 104 10.45 21.39 3.93
C PHE A 104 10.52 22.86 4.32
N LEU A 105 10.34 23.81 3.39
CA LEU A 105 10.37 25.24 3.70
C LEU A 105 9.07 25.72 4.34
N THR A 106 7.99 25.00 4.14
CA THR A 106 6.66 25.33 4.68
C THR A 106 6.32 24.62 5.99
N LEU A 107 7.15 23.66 6.42
CA LEU A 107 6.91 22.92 7.64
C LEU A 107 7.19 23.77 8.87
N ALA A 108 6.29 23.69 9.85
CA ALA A 108 6.56 24.25 11.17
C ALA A 108 7.82 23.56 11.76
N PRO A 109 8.76 24.33 12.36
CA PRO A 109 9.90 23.75 13.04
C PRO A 109 9.44 22.79 14.13
N PRO A 110 10.14 21.66 14.34
CA PRO A 110 9.85 20.81 15.48
C PRO A 110 10.03 21.59 16.79
N GLU A 111 8.99 21.63 17.62
CA GLU A 111 9.10 22.13 18.98
C GLU A 111 9.77 21.04 19.83
N PHE A 112 11.02 21.30 20.23
CA PHE A 112 11.70 20.49 21.23
C PHE A 112 11.44 21.14 22.60
N ALA A 113 10.49 20.57 23.36
CA ALA A 113 10.27 20.90 24.76
C ALA A 113 11.25 20.15 25.68
#